data_AF-B3RND1-F1
#
_entry.id   AF-B3RND1-F1
#
_cell.length_a   1.000
_cell.length_b   1.000
_cell.length_c   1.000
_cell.angle_alpha   90.00
_cell.angle_beta   90.00
_cell.angle_gamma   90.00
#
_symmetry.space_group_name_H-M   'P 1'
#
loop_
_entity.id
_entity.type
_entity.pdbx_description
1 polymer ?
#
loop_
_entity_poly.entity_id
_entity_poly.type
_entity_poly.pdbx_seq_one_letter_code
_entity_poly.pdbx_strand_id
1 'polypeptide(L)'
;MDEQNQLLSFSNPVFNAYAFYAVIIVLKVLTMAVNTGRLRQKNTAFSNPEDAILFGIEPSKKNVNVKHPDVERFVRAHRNDLENIISFLFVGFLYVLTDPPYDISIYCFRIFTLARIIHSVSSVKVNTLLRYAAAIPGME
;
A
#
# COMPACT_ATOMS: atom_id res chain seq x y z
N MET A 1 33.34 -9.95 -14.12
CA MET A 1 32.63 -9.51 -12.89
C MET A 1 32.30 -8.02 -12.94
N ASP A 2 32.89 -7.26 -13.87
CA ASP A 2 32.74 -5.79 -13.93
C ASP A 2 31.45 -5.30 -14.60
N GLU A 3 30.88 -6.06 -15.54
CA GLU A 3 29.68 -5.66 -16.28
C GLU A 3 28.42 -5.65 -15.39
N GLN A 4 28.25 -6.64 -14.52
CA GLN A 4 27.14 -6.65 -13.55
C GLN A 4 27.23 -5.54 -12.50
N ASN A 5 28.46 -5.17 -12.10
CA ASN A 5 28.68 -4.05 -11.20
C ASN A 5 28.33 -2.70 -11.85
N GLN A 6 28.43 -2.60 -13.18
CA GLN A 6 27.98 -1.42 -13.93
C GLN A 6 26.45 -1.35 -14.02
N LEU A 7 25.76 -2.48 -14.14
CA LEU A 7 24.29 -2.53 -14.19
C LEU A 7 23.64 -2.09 -12.86
N LEU A 8 24.25 -2.44 -11.73
CA LEU A 8 23.79 -2.04 -10.39
C LEU A 8 24.34 -0.68 -9.93
N SER A 9 25.01 0.06 -10.81
CA SER A 9 25.47 1.42 -10.53
C SER A 9 24.34 2.42 -10.74
N PHE A 10 24.31 3.47 -9.91
CA PHE A 10 23.41 4.62 -10.12
C PHE A 10 23.70 5.40 -11.40
N SER A 11 24.83 5.13 -12.06
CA SER A 11 25.13 5.62 -13.40
C SER A 11 24.22 4.99 -14.46
N ASN A 12 23.68 3.79 -14.23
CA ASN A 12 22.73 3.16 -15.14
C ASN A 12 21.34 3.82 -14.96
N PRO A 13 20.78 4.43 -16.01
CA PRO A 13 19.51 5.14 -15.92
C PRO A 13 18.32 4.20 -15.63
N VAL A 14 18.41 2.92 -15.98
CA VAL A 14 17.39 1.90 -15.69
C VAL A 14 17.38 1.56 -14.19
N PHE A 15 18.55 1.32 -13.60
CA PHE A 15 18.66 1.03 -12.16
C PHE A 15 18.24 2.23 -11.31
N ASN A 16 18.62 3.44 -11.71
CA ASN A 16 18.20 4.67 -11.04
C ASN A 16 16.67 4.83 -11.07
N ALA A 17 16.04 4.63 -12.23
CA ALA A 17 14.58 4.65 -12.35
C ALA A 17 13.91 3.58 -11.47
N TYR A 18 14.42 2.35 -11.48
CA TYR A 18 13.94 1.27 -10.62
C TYR A 18 14.02 1.65 -9.14
N ALA A 19 15.16 2.14 -8.67
CA ALA A 19 15.35 2.56 -7.28
C ALA A 19 14.37 3.67 -6.87
N PHE A 20 14.17 4.67 -7.74
CA PHE A 20 13.22 5.75 -7.51
C PHE A 20 11.77 5.24 -7.37
N TYR A 21 11.31 4.39 -8.29
CA TYR A 21 9.96 3.82 -8.22
C TYR A 21 9.78 2.84 -7.06
N ALA A 22 10.82 2.08 -6.72
CA ALA A 22 10.84 1.21 -5.54
C ALA A 22 10.61 2.03 -4.26
N VAL A 23 11.32 3.15 -4.09
CA VAL A 23 11.13 4.06 -2.95
C VAL A 23 9.70 4.61 -2.90
N ILE A 24 9.13 5.02 -4.03
CA ILE A 24 7.74 5.51 -4.10
C ILE A 24 6.76 4.44 -3.61
N ILE A 25 6.90 3.20 -4.08
CA ILE A 25 5.99 2.11 -3.70
C ILE A 25 6.15 1.76 -2.21
N VAL A 26 7.39 1.69 -1.70
CA VAL A 26 7.66 1.47 -0.27
C VAL A 26 7.04 2.58 0.58
N LEU A 27 7.25 3.85 0.20
CA LEU A 27 6.67 4.99 0.91
C LEU A 27 5.14 4.94 0.92
N LYS A 28 4.52 4.51 -0.17
CA LYS A 28 3.07 4.31 -0.24
C LYS A 28 2.59 3.22 0.72
N VAL A 29 3.30 2.10 0.84
CA VAL A 29 2.97 1.02 1.79
C VAL A 29 3.10 1.50 3.24
N LEU A 30 4.16 2.25 3.56
CA LEU A 30 4.35 2.87 4.88
C LEU A 30 3.22 3.86 5.21
N THR A 31 2.82 4.68 4.24
CA THR A 31 1.70 5.61 4.40
C THR A 31 0.39 4.87 4.72
N MET A 32 0.16 3.70 4.11
CA MET A 32 -1.01 2.87 4.42
C MET A 32 -0.98 2.28 5.85
N ALA A 33 0.19 1.90 6.35
CA ALA A 33 0.34 1.43 7.73
C ALA A 33 0.01 2.54 8.75
N VAL A 34 0.55 3.74 8.55
CA VAL A 34 0.26 4.91 9.41
C VAL A 34 -1.22 5.27 9.38
N ASN A 35 -1.85 5.26 8.20
CA ASN A 35 -3.27 5.55 8.07
C ASN A 35 -4.15 4.51 8.79
N THR A 36 -3.76 3.24 8.73
CA THR A 36 -4.45 2.16 9.47
C THR A 36 -4.37 2.39 10.98
N GLY A 37 -3.20 2.78 11.50
CA GLY A 37 -3.02 3.12 12.92
C GLY A 37 -3.88 4.31 13.35
N ARG A 38 -3.88 5.40 12.57
CA ARG A 38 -4.74 6.57 12.83
C ARG A 38 -6.23 6.21 12.84
N LEU A 39 -6.66 5.33 11.94
CA LEU A 39 -8.07 4.91 11.86
C LEU A 39 -8.47 4.03 13.05
N ARG A 40 -7.57 3.17 13.53
CA ARG A 40 -7.78 2.40 14.78
C ARG A 40 -7.94 3.32 15.99
N GLN A 41 -7.08 4.33 16.11
CA GLN A 41 -7.16 5.33 17.18
C GLN A 41 -8.46 6.15 17.10
N LYS A 42 -8.82 6.65 15.91
CA LYS A 42 -10.04 7.46 15.72
C LYS A 42 -11.32 6.69 16.05
N ASN A 43 -11.39 5.42 15.67
CA ASN A 43 -12.59 4.59 15.84
C ASN A 43 -12.55 3.76 17.13
N THR A 44 -11.56 3.98 18.01
CA THR A 44 -11.32 3.22 19.24
C THR A 44 -11.42 1.70 19.03
N ALA A 45 -10.94 1.22 17.88
CA ALA A 45 -11.08 -0.15 17.42
C ALA A 45 -9.71 -0.83 17.43
N PHE A 46 -9.30 -1.28 18.61
CA PHE A 46 -8.01 -1.92 18.83
C PHE A 46 -8.13 -3.44 18.68
N SER A 47 -7.09 -4.06 18.12
CA SER A 47 -7.03 -5.52 18.04
C SER A 47 -6.70 -6.12 19.41
N ASN A 48 -5.82 -5.45 20.16
CA ASN A 48 -5.32 -5.95 21.41
C ASN A 48 -5.63 -4.98 22.58
N PRO A 49 -5.80 -5.49 23.81
CA PRO A 49 -6.11 -4.67 24.98
C PRO A 49 -4.96 -3.76 25.41
N GLU A 50 -3.70 -4.17 25.23
CA GLU A 50 -2.53 -3.36 25.56
C GLU A 50 -2.46 -2.07 24.75
N ASP A 51 -2.89 -2.11 23.48
CA ASP A 51 -2.96 -0.92 22.63
C ASP A 51 -3.98 0.07 23.20
N ALA A 52 -5.16 -0.42 23.63
CA ALA A 52 -6.19 0.43 24.21
C ALA A 52 -5.70 1.13 25.49
N ILE A 53 -4.99 0.40 26.36
CA ILE A 53 -4.40 0.94 27.60
C ILE A 53 -3.33 1.99 27.27
N LEU A 54 -2.48 1.76 26.26
CA LEU A 54 -1.46 2.71 25.84
C LEU A 54 -2.06 4.05 25.38
N PHE A 55 -3.25 4.03 24.79
CA PHE A 55 -3.99 5.23 24.39
C PHE A 55 -4.92 5.78 25.49
N GLY A 56 -4.83 5.29 26.73
CA GLY A 56 -5.62 5.76 27.86
C GLY A 56 -7.11 5.38 27.81
N ILE A 57 -7.45 4.34 27.05
CA ILE A 57 -8.82 3.85 26.88
C ILE A 57 -9.00 2.57 27.70
N GLU A 58 -10.02 2.52 28.55
CA GLU A 58 -10.33 1.30 29.29
C GLU A 58 -10.66 0.16 28.32
N PRO A 59 -9.97 -0.99 28.43
CA PRO A 59 -10.19 -2.13 27.56
C PRO A 59 -11.56 -2.74 27.86
N SER A 60 -12.54 -2.43 27.00
CA SER A 60 -13.89 -3.00 27.05
C SER A 60 -14.19 -3.80 25.77
N LYS A 61 -15.17 -4.70 25.83
CA LYS A 61 -15.67 -5.44 24.65
C LYS A 61 -16.13 -4.53 23.49
N LYS A 62 -16.32 -3.22 23.74
CA LYS A 62 -16.70 -2.23 22.72
C LYS A 62 -15.50 -1.59 22.01
N ASN A 63 -14.28 -1.73 22.55
CA ASN A 63 -13.07 -1.08 22.02
C ASN A 63 -11.95 -2.08 21.69
N VAL A 64 -12.00 -3.29 22.29
CA VAL A 64 -11.02 -4.36 22.10
C VAL A 64 -11.64 -5.48 21.27
N ASN A 65 -10.89 -5.97 20.27
CA ASN A 65 -11.32 -6.97 19.30
C ASN A 65 -12.54 -6.55 18.46
N VAL A 66 -12.74 -5.23 18.31
CA VAL A 66 -13.84 -4.68 17.50
C VAL A 66 -13.38 -4.54 16.04
N LYS A 67 -14.07 -5.28 15.18
CA LYS A 67 -13.89 -5.26 13.74
C LYS A 67 -14.63 -4.06 13.15
N HIS A 68 -13.99 -2.88 13.19
CA HIS A 68 -14.56 -1.72 12.51
C HIS A 68 -14.44 -1.90 10.99
N PRO A 69 -15.54 -1.81 10.23
CA PRO A 69 -15.54 -2.13 8.80
C PRO A 69 -14.56 -1.26 8.01
N ASP A 70 -14.34 -0.02 8.43
CA ASP A 70 -13.38 0.87 7.77
C ASP A 70 -11.92 0.48 8.10
N VAL A 71 -11.62 0.01 9.32
CA VAL A 71 -10.27 -0.47 9.69
C VAL A 71 -9.92 -1.72 8.92
N GLU A 72 -10.84 -2.69 8.84
CA GLU A 72 -10.62 -3.93 8.10
C GLU A 72 -10.42 -3.72 6.60
N ARG A 73 -11.00 -2.65 6.03
CA ARG A 73 -10.78 -2.28 4.62
C ARG A 73 -9.36 -1.78 4.40
N PHE A 74 -8.88 -0.88 5.25
CA PHE A 74 -7.50 -0.40 5.17
C PHE A 74 -6.49 -1.54 5.40
N VAL A 75 -6.77 -2.46 6.33
CA VAL A 75 -5.95 -3.67 6.53
C VAL A 75 -5.95 -4.57 5.29
N ARG A 76 -7.12 -4.80 4.65
CA ARG A 76 -7.19 -5.57 3.40
C ARG A 76 -6.42 -4.92 2.26
N ALA A 77 -6.57 -3.61 2.09
CA ALA A 77 -5.83 -2.85 1.08
C ALA A 77 -4.32 -2.91 1.35
N HIS A 78 -3.90 -2.75 2.61
CA HIS A 78 -2.49 -2.85 3.01
C HIS A 78 -1.91 -4.25 2.76
N ARG A 79 -2.65 -5.31 3.08
CA ARG A 79 -2.24 -6.70 2.80
C ARG A 79 -2.07 -6.94 1.30
N ASN A 80 -3.02 -6.51 0.49
CA ASN A 80 -2.90 -6.61 -0.97
C ASN A 80 -1.66 -5.85 -1.47
N ASP A 81 -1.36 -4.69 -0.89
CA ASP A 81 -0.15 -3.95 -1.22
C ASP A 81 1.14 -4.68 -0.83
N LEU A 82 1.17 -5.37 0.31
CA LEU A 82 2.30 -6.20 0.74
C LEU A 82 2.53 -7.41 -0.16
N GLU A 83 1.47 -8.05 -0.65
CA GLU A 83 1.59 -9.18 -1.58
C GLU A 83 2.16 -8.74 -2.94
N ASN A 84 1.86 -7.52 -3.39
CA ASN A 84 2.28 -7.01 -4.70
C ASN A 84 3.65 -6.30 -4.70
N ILE A 85 4.05 -5.65 -3.59
CA ILE A 85 5.33 -4.95 -3.52
C ILE A 85 6.50 -5.93 -3.64
N ILE A 86 6.38 -7.12 -3.06
CA ILE A 86 7.42 -8.16 -3.12
C ILE A 86 7.65 -8.56 -4.58
N SER A 87 6.57 -8.78 -5.35
CA SER A 87 6.66 -9.09 -6.77
C SER A 87 7.34 -7.97 -7.56
N PHE A 88 7.02 -6.70 -7.29
CA PHE A 88 7.67 -5.57 -7.96
C PHE A 88 9.17 -5.48 -7.66
N LEU A 89 9.55 -5.62 -6.40
CA LEU A 89 10.95 -5.53 -5.98
C LEU A 89 11.77 -6.69 -6.58
N PHE A 90 11.26 -7.92 -6.52
CA PHE A 90 11.97 -9.07 -7.08
C PHE A 90 12.02 -9.03 -8.60
N VAL A 91 10.88 -8.88 -9.27
CA VAL A 91 10.82 -8.91 -10.74
C VAL A 91 11.52 -7.69 -11.33
N GLY A 92 11.35 -6.51 -10.72
CA GLY A 92 12.05 -5.30 -11.14
C GLY A 92 13.56 -5.41 -11.00
N PHE A 93 14.05 -5.99 -9.90
CA PHE A 93 15.48 -6.25 -9.71
C PHE A 93 16.02 -7.23 -10.76
N LEU A 94 15.35 -8.37 -10.96
CA LEU A 94 15.75 -9.35 -11.98
C LEU A 94 15.71 -8.76 -13.40
N TYR A 95 14.74 -7.89 -13.66
CA TYR A 95 14.61 -7.22 -14.95
C TYR A 95 15.76 -6.23 -15.22
N VAL A 96 16.25 -5.50 -14.21
CA VAL A 96 17.46 -4.66 -14.38
C VAL A 96 18.69 -5.50 -14.75
N LEU A 97 18.81 -6.71 -14.21
CA LEU A 97 19.93 -7.61 -14.50
C LEU A 97 19.92 -8.14 -15.94
N THR A 98 18.77 -8.08 -16.65
CA THR A 98 18.66 -8.50 -18.05
C THR A 98 19.08 -7.44 -19.07
N ASP A 99 19.61 -6.30 -18.61
CA ASP A 99 19.99 -5.14 -19.43
C ASP A 99 18.94 -4.72 -20.49
N PRO A 100 17.71 -4.40 -20.06
CA PRO A 100 16.64 -4.06 -20.97
C PRO A 100 16.76 -2.62 -21.48
N PRO A 101 16.14 -2.31 -22.64
CA PRO A 101 16.09 -0.95 -23.14
C PRO A 101 15.37 -0.02 -22.15
N TYR A 102 15.92 1.19 -22.01
CA TYR A 102 15.49 2.19 -21.02
C TYR A 102 14.01 2.57 -21.14
N ASP A 103 13.53 2.84 -22.35
CA ASP A 103 12.18 3.34 -22.59
C ASP A 103 11.11 2.35 -22.10
N ILE A 104 11.23 1.08 -22.48
CA ILE A 104 10.30 0.02 -22.11
C ILE A 104 10.26 -0.13 -20.59
N SER A 105 11.43 -0.13 -19.96
CA SER A 105 11.59 -0.29 -18.52
C SER A 105 10.85 0.78 -17.73
N ILE A 106 10.95 2.05 -18.15
CA ILE A 106 10.23 3.15 -17.51
C ILE A 106 8.73 3.02 -17.67
N TYR A 107 8.24 2.68 -18.87
CA TYR A 107 6.81 2.49 -19.06
C TYR A 107 6.26 1.38 -18.17
N CYS A 108 6.98 0.25 -18.05
CA CYS A 108 6.62 -0.84 -17.16
C CYS A 108 6.54 -0.37 -15.69
N PHE A 109 7.56 0.33 -15.20
CA PHE A 109 7.57 0.83 -13.81
C PHE A 109 6.46 1.86 -13.56
N ARG A 110 6.21 2.77 -14.51
CA ARG A 110 5.15 3.78 -14.43
C ARG A 110 3.76 3.17 -14.41
N ILE A 111 3.46 2.30 -15.37
CA ILE A 111 2.14 1.67 -15.51
C ILE A 111 1.85 0.82 -14.28
N PHE A 112 2.82 0.03 -13.81
CA PHE A 112 2.66 -0.74 -12.58
C PHE A 112 2.38 0.16 -11.38
N THR A 113 3.20 1.19 -11.16
CA THR A 113 3.04 2.11 -10.02
C THR A 113 1.67 2.81 -10.06
N LEU A 114 1.27 3.32 -11.22
CA LEU A 114 -0.03 4.00 -11.41
C LEU A 114 -1.20 3.05 -11.16
N ALA A 115 -1.18 1.85 -11.74
CA ALA A 115 -2.22 0.85 -11.53
C ALA A 115 -2.37 0.50 -10.03
N ARG A 116 -1.26 0.40 -9.30
CA ARG A 116 -1.27 0.11 -7.85
C ARG A 116 -1.76 1.27 -7.00
N ILE A 117 -1.49 2.51 -7.40
CA ILE A 117 -2.04 3.70 -6.74
C ILE A 117 -3.55 3.74 -6.97
N ILE A 118 -4.02 3.54 -8.20
CA ILE A 118 -5.45 3.51 -8.55
C ILE A 118 -6.18 2.38 -7.80
N HIS A 119 -5.61 1.18 -7.73
CA HIS A 119 -6.19 0.06 -6.98
C HIS A 119 -6.34 0.37 -5.48
N SER A 120 -5.31 0.98 -4.88
CA SER A 120 -5.34 1.37 -3.47
C SER A 120 -6.39 2.46 -3.19
N VAL A 121 -6.44 3.49 -4.05
CA VAL A 121 -7.42 4.59 -3.92
C VAL A 121 -8.85 4.10 -4.14
N SER A 122 -9.09 3.25 -5.14
CA SER A 122 -10.42 2.68 -5.39
C SER A 122 -10.87 1.76 -4.26
N SER A 123 -9.99 0.89 -3.74
CA SER A 123 -10.30 0.02 -2.61
C SER A 123 -10.73 0.79 -1.35
N VAL A 124 -10.17 1.98 -1.15
CA VAL A 124 -10.53 2.87 -0.03
C VAL A 124 -11.80 3.67 -0.32
N LYS A 125 -11.99 4.21 -1.54
CA LYS A 125 -13.09 5.13 -1.88
C LYS A 125 -14.39 4.48 -2.36
N VAL A 126 -14.32 3.34 -3.06
CA VAL A 126 -15.47 2.74 -3.77
C VAL A 126 -16.63 2.41 -2.83
N ASN A 127 -16.36 2.03 -1.58
CA ASN A 127 -17.46 1.72 -0.65
C ASN A 127 -17.99 2.93 0.15
N THR A 128 -17.34 4.09 0.06
CA THR A 128 -17.93 5.34 0.56
C THR A 128 -19.08 5.75 -0.37
N LEU A 129 -18.88 5.63 -1.69
CA LEU A 129 -19.90 5.95 -2.69
C LEU A 129 -21.10 4.99 -2.64
N LEU A 130 -20.87 3.67 -2.50
CA LEU A 130 -21.96 2.70 -2.31
C LEU A 130 -22.72 2.91 -0.99
N ARG A 131 -22.05 3.39 0.08
CA ARG A 131 -22.73 3.79 1.32
C ARG A 131 -23.53 5.07 1.16
N TYR A 132 -23.06 6.06 0.40
CA TYR A 132 -23.87 7.24 0.06
C TYR A 132 -25.07 6.86 -0.82
N ALA A 133 -24.88 5.99 -1.82
CA ALA A 133 -25.97 5.50 -2.67
C ALA A 133 -27.01 4.69 -1.87
N ALA A 134 -26.58 3.82 -0.94
CA ALA A 134 -27.47 3.05 -0.07
C ALA A 134 -28.08 3.86 1.10
N ALA A 135 -27.54 5.05 1.39
CA ALA A 135 -28.07 5.96 2.41
C ALA A 135 -29.05 7.00 1.85
N ILE A 136 -29.32 7.00 0.52
CA ILE A 136 -30.43 7.75 -0.07
C ILE A 136 -31.71 6.94 0.19
N PRO A 137 -32.59 7.36 1.11
CA PRO A 137 -33.85 6.68 1.31
C PRO A 137 -34.77 7.02 0.13
N GLY A 138 -35.24 6.00 -0.61
CA GLY A 138 -36.31 6.17 -1.61
C GLY A 138 -35.94 5.86 -3.06
N MET A 139 -35.26 4.74 -3.31
CA MET A 139 -35.06 4.23 -4.67
C MET A 139 -35.48 2.76 -4.78
N GLU A 140 -36.70 2.48 -4.29
CA GLU A 140 -37.55 1.36 -4.70
C GLU A 140 -38.73 1.90 -5.49
#